data_AF-A0A1Y1RNC1-F1
#
_entry.id   AF-A0A1Y1RNC1-F1
#
_cell.length_a   1.000
_cell.length_b   1.000
_cell.length_c   1.000
_cell.angle_alpha   90.00
_cell.angle_beta   90.00
_cell.angle_gamma   90.00
#
_symmetry.space_group_name_H-M   'P 1'
#
loop_
_entity.id
_entity.type
_entity.pdbx_description
1 polymer ?
#
loop_
_entity_poly.entity_id
_entity_poly.type
_entity_poly.pdbx_seq_one_letter_code
_entity_poly.pdbx_strand_id
1 'polypeptide(L)'
;MLNFDDNDESKFSIYVDGDKITYKDRDDLQKVEYIWHIGEKTIPNQEIPQSVKQEFFVQDNIINQEKGWKITGWIGASKKPDDLKRETEQEALRNIIVLSRRRPIQEKILDDLGFNKIFSSYVTGQINADFLDDTQLEDIATSDRQRLIEDDPRVKGLISKLREILNSASDEWSDQRKKDRYEAQVNEVPILKKWVETRPFYQKDAAQKMLKNIAYLEIDKKSKGQLYKSSILAFERTAIKQDMKELEKLGDAIESENLIDIFNRSETYRDSLYLQIIESRLDTIDSIKKDIEEDVLEKVLQQKIFDNLWLLDPSWEGASGESSIEQQLSSFYKELFQNTGLEAGVDHQGRIDIRYRSSSGKHIIVELKKFSREIKLEDLKYQGGRYFEALYDTLNKSGRSNEQIEVVFVLGKTPKIKPIGKEVQLPATDYIEKELDAINGRVLYYHEIYDNAFNSYKSFYDKKKQALPVDSVINEIDNLFNIEEIELNEESSDVRSQDS
;
A
#
# COMPACT_ATOMS: atom_id res chain seq x y z
N MET A 1 -22.84 -42.10 -7.85
CA MET A 1 -23.32 -41.76 -6.50
C MET A 1 -23.08 -42.94 -5.56
N LEU A 2 -22.10 -42.83 -4.66
CA LEU A 2 -22.00 -43.73 -3.52
C LEU A 2 -23.03 -43.26 -2.51
N ASN A 3 -24.21 -43.83 -2.59
CA ASN A 3 -25.30 -43.47 -1.72
C ASN A 3 -25.21 -44.44 -0.53
N PHE A 4 -24.85 -43.97 0.67
CA PHE A 4 -24.54 -44.84 1.83
C PHE A 4 -25.74 -45.11 2.76
N ASP A 5 -26.93 -44.62 2.41
CA ASP A 5 -28.17 -44.90 3.17
C ASP A 5 -28.50 -46.40 3.19
N ASP A 6 -28.65 -46.99 4.37
CA ASP A 6 -28.67 -48.44 4.62
C ASP A 6 -29.96 -49.15 4.14
N ASN A 7 -30.98 -48.41 3.68
CA ASN A 7 -32.32 -48.94 3.36
C ASN A 7 -32.63 -49.16 1.86
N ASP A 8 -31.64 -49.14 0.97
CA ASP A 8 -31.84 -49.34 -0.47
C ASP A 8 -31.27 -50.71 -0.91
N GLU A 9 -32.16 -51.63 -1.28
CA GLU A 9 -31.85 -53.01 -1.70
C GLU A 9 -30.92 -53.10 -2.93
N SER A 10 -30.66 -51.98 -3.62
CA SER A 10 -29.76 -51.89 -4.78
C SER A 10 -28.31 -51.47 -4.43
N LYS A 11 -27.94 -51.42 -3.14
CA LYS A 11 -26.63 -50.93 -2.68
C LYS A 11 -25.63 -52.02 -2.33
N PHE A 12 -24.37 -51.75 -2.66
CA PHE A 12 -23.22 -52.46 -2.13
C PHE A 12 -22.46 -51.52 -1.18
N SER A 13 -22.07 -52.02 0.00
CA SER A 13 -21.16 -51.31 0.92
C SER A 13 -19.73 -51.70 0.60
N ILE A 14 -18.84 -50.73 0.56
CA ILE A 14 -17.40 -50.96 0.33
C ILE A 14 -16.69 -50.93 1.68
N TYR A 15 -15.88 -51.96 1.93
CA TYR A 15 -15.04 -52.05 3.12
C TYR A 15 -13.57 -52.13 2.69
N VAL A 16 -12.69 -51.38 3.34
CA VAL A 16 -11.24 -51.48 3.18
C VAL A 16 -10.67 -51.83 4.55
N ASP A 17 -9.94 -52.94 4.64
CA ASP A 17 -9.38 -53.47 5.90
C ASP A 17 -10.39 -53.65 7.05
N GLY A 18 -11.67 -53.84 6.72
CA GLY A 18 -12.77 -54.01 7.67
C GLY A 18 -13.55 -52.74 7.99
N ASP A 19 -13.05 -51.57 7.56
CA ASP A 19 -13.70 -50.28 7.78
C ASP A 19 -14.61 -49.91 6.61
N LYS A 20 -15.86 -49.52 6.92
CA LYS A 20 -16.84 -49.08 5.92
C LYS A 20 -16.42 -47.73 5.38
N ILE A 21 -16.25 -47.62 4.07
CA ILE A 21 -16.03 -46.33 3.41
C ILE A 21 -17.32 -45.52 3.40
N THR A 22 -17.22 -44.23 3.69
CA THR A 22 -18.33 -43.27 3.83
C THR A 22 -17.96 -41.90 3.21
N TYR A 23 -18.86 -40.90 3.30
CA TYR A 23 -18.54 -39.52 2.91
C TYR A 23 -17.49 -38.85 3.82
N LYS A 24 -17.27 -39.36 5.03
CA LYS A 24 -16.22 -38.85 5.91
C LYS A 24 -14.82 -39.13 5.38
N ASP A 25 -14.68 -40.19 4.60
CA ASP A 25 -13.42 -40.61 3.96
C ASP A 25 -13.13 -39.86 2.66
N ARG A 26 -14.05 -38.97 2.23
CA ARG A 26 -13.86 -38.07 1.08
C ARG A 26 -13.07 -36.84 1.50
N ASP A 27 -11.75 -37.01 1.56
CA ASP A 27 -10.81 -35.94 1.90
C ASP A 27 -11.00 -34.68 1.05
N ASP A 28 -11.31 -34.82 -0.24
CA ASP A 28 -11.65 -33.70 -1.12
C ASP A 28 -12.85 -32.91 -0.61
N LEU A 29 -13.94 -33.61 -0.28
CA LEU A 29 -15.15 -33.01 0.24
C LEU A 29 -14.88 -32.32 1.58
N GLN A 30 -14.13 -32.93 2.50
CA GLN A 30 -13.86 -32.36 3.83
C GLN A 30 -13.06 -31.04 3.79
N LYS A 31 -12.46 -30.67 2.65
CA LYS A 31 -11.66 -29.43 2.50
C LYS A 31 -12.44 -28.28 1.86
N VAL A 32 -13.69 -28.49 1.45
CA VAL A 32 -14.45 -27.45 0.75
C VAL A 32 -15.09 -26.46 1.74
N GLU A 33 -15.14 -25.20 1.30
CA GLU A 33 -15.73 -24.05 2.00
C GLU A 33 -17.00 -23.57 1.29
N TYR A 34 -17.14 -23.83 0.00
CA TYR A 34 -18.31 -23.52 -0.82
C TYR A 34 -18.66 -24.71 -1.70
N ILE A 35 -19.96 -24.97 -1.94
CA ILE A 35 -20.44 -26.07 -2.78
C ILE A 35 -21.49 -25.57 -3.78
N TRP A 36 -21.38 -25.99 -5.03
CA TRP A 36 -22.39 -25.84 -6.08
C TRP A 36 -23.00 -27.20 -6.39
N HIS A 37 -24.27 -27.41 -6.06
CA HIS A 37 -25.03 -28.59 -6.46
C HIS A 37 -25.57 -28.39 -7.87
N ILE A 38 -25.42 -29.39 -8.73
CA ILE A 38 -25.80 -29.31 -10.14
C ILE A 38 -27.00 -30.21 -10.39
N GLY A 39 -28.11 -29.60 -10.80
CA GLY A 39 -29.38 -30.26 -11.13
C GLY A 39 -30.15 -30.83 -9.92
N GLU A 40 -29.46 -31.53 -9.03
CA GLU A 40 -30.02 -32.09 -7.80
C GLU A 40 -28.99 -32.08 -6.67
N LYS A 41 -29.46 -32.17 -5.44
CA LYS A 41 -28.58 -32.27 -4.27
C LYS A 41 -28.05 -33.69 -4.16
N THR A 42 -26.79 -33.89 -4.54
CA THR A 42 -26.19 -35.23 -4.60
C THR A 42 -25.45 -35.65 -3.33
N ILE A 43 -25.10 -34.69 -2.46
CA ILE A 43 -24.53 -34.95 -1.14
C ILE A 43 -25.66 -34.89 -0.10
N PRO A 44 -25.87 -35.93 0.73
CA PRO A 44 -26.87 -35.87 1.79
C PRO A 44 -26.58 -34.74 2.78
N ASN A 45 -27.62 -34.06 3.28
CA ASN A 45 -27.46 -32.88 4.16
C ASN A 45 -26.58 -33.14 5.39
N GLN A 46 -26.67 -34.33 5.98
CA GLN A 46 -25.90 -34.74 7.15
C GLN A 46 -24.42 -35.00 6.88
N GLU A 47 -24.05 -35.15 5.60
CA GLU A 47 -22.68 -35.44 5.14
C GLU A 47 -21.96 -34.19 4.62
N ILE A 48 -22.64 -33.04 4.64
CA ILE A 48 -22.02 -31.76 4.27
C ILE A 48 -21.07 -31.34 5.39
N PRO A 49 -19.79 -31.08 5.09
CA PRO A 49 -18.82 -30.68 6.10
C PRO A 49 -19.19 -29.38 6.80
N GLN A 50 -18.85 -29.26 8.08
CA GLN A 50 -19.05 -28.03 8.86
C GLN A 50 -18.22 -26.85 8.36
N SER A 51 -17.17 -27.10 7.58
CA SER A 51 -16.36 -26.07 6.93
C SER A 51 -17.11 -25.33 5.82
N VAL A 52 -18.21 -25.89 5.31
CA VAL A 52 -19.01 -25.29 4.25
C VAL A 52 -19.77 -24.09 4.80
N LYS A 53 -19.44 -22.91 4.29
CA LYS A 53 -20.07 -21.65 4.66
C LYS A 53 -21.34 -21.38 3.86
N GLN A 54 -21.36 -21.79 2.60
CA GLN A 54 -22.47 -21.53 1.71
C GLN A 54 -22.60 -22.60 0.62
N GLU A 55 -23.85 -22.94 0.31
CA GLU A 55 -24.23 -23.82 -0.78
C GLU A 55 -24.96 -23.03 -1.87
N PHE A 56 -24.72 -23.40 -3.12
CA PHE A 56 -25.33 -22.84 -4.31
C PHE A 56 -26.01 -23.95 -5.12
N PHE A 57 -26.96 -23.58 -5.97
CA PHE A 57 -27.70 -24.53 -6.78
C PHE A 57 -27.77 -24.10 -8.24
N VAL A 58 -27.17 -24.92 -9.10
CA VAL A 58 -27.15 -24.74 -10.56
C VAL A 58 -28.34 -25.49 -11.13
N GLN A 59 -29.40 -24.76 -11.47
CA GLN A 59 -30.62 -25.34 -12.03
C GLN A 59 -30.45 -25.79 -13.49
N ASP A 60 -29.69 -25.02 -14.28
CA ASP A 60 -29.45 -25.36 -15.67
C ASP A 60 -28.35 -26.43 -15.79
N ASN A 61 -28.79 -27.68 -15.77
CA ASN A 61 -27.94 -28.86 -15.89
C ASN A 61 -28.13 -29.61 -17.22
N ILE A 62 -28.84 -29.00 -18.17
CA ILE A 62 -29.17 -29.61 -19.46
C ILE A 62 -28.07 -29.24 -20.46
N ILE A 63 -27.52 -30.25 -21.14
CA ILE A 63 -26.53 -30.09 -22.20
C ILE A 63 -27.22 -30.09 -23.56
N ASN A 64 -28.17 -31.00 -23.75
CA ASN A 64 -28.96 -31.09 -24.99
C ASN A 64 -30.36 -31.61 -24.67
N GLN A 65 -31.36 -30.75 -24.85
CA GLN A 65 -32.74 -31.08 -24.51
C GLN A 65 -33.36 -32.15 -25.42
N GLU A 66 -33.08 -32.09 -26.73
CA GLU A 66 -33.62 -33.06 -27.72
C GLU A 66 -33.08 -34.48 -27.48
N LYS A 67 -31.81 -34.58 -27.09
CA LYS A 67 -31.14 -35.86 -26.80
C LYS A 67 -31.25 -36.28 -25.33
N GLY A 68 -31.87 -35.47 -24.49
CA GLY A 68 -32.00 -35.73 -23.05
C GLY A 68 -30.67 -35.73 -22.29
N TRP A 69 -29.62 -35.11 -22.84
CA TRP A 69 -28.32 -35.04 -22.18
C TRP A 69 -28.37 -34.03 -21.04
N LYS A 70 -28.12 -34.51 -19.83
CA LYS A 70 -28.07 -33.72 -18.61
C LYS A 70 -26.98 -34.25 -17.69
N ILE A 71 -26.56 -33.41 -16.76
CA ILE A 71 -25.59 -33.76 -15.73
C ILE A 71 -26.18 -33.54 -14.34
N THR A 72 -25.71 -34.29 -13.36
CA THR A 72 -25.95 -33.97 -11.93
C THR A 72 -24.65 -34.05 -11.17
N GLY A 73 -24.58 -33.54 -9.95
CA GLY A 73 -23.36 -33.67 -9.15
C GLY A 73 -23.11 -32.45 -8.29
N TRP A 74 -21.83 -32.24 -7.98
CA TRP A 74 -21.40 -31.09 -7.21
C TRP A 74 -19.98 -30.67 -7.59
N ILE A 75 -19.71 -29.39 -7.40
CA ILE A 75 -18.38 -28.80 -7.45
C ILE A 75 -18.17 -28.07 -6.13
N GLY A 76 -16.98 -28.16 -5.55
CA GLY A 76 -16.63 -27.49 -4.31
C GLY A 76 -15.36 -26.68 -4.45
N ALA A 77 -15.26 -25.60 -3.67
CA ALA A 77 -14.07 -24.76 -3.60
C ALA A 77 -13.46 -24.80 -2.20
N SER A 78 -12.16 -25.06 -2.11
CA SER A 78 -11.41 -25.06 -0.84
C SER A 78 -11.09 -23.65 -0.34
N LYS A 79 -10.59 -23.56 0.90
CA LYS A 79 -10.15 -22.29 1.50
C LYS A 79 -8.85 -21.79 0.87
N LYS A 80 -7.87 -22.67 0.67
CA LYS A 80 -6.58 -22.41 0.00
C LYS A 80 -6.33 -23.44 -1.11
N PRO A 81 -5.58 -23.10 -2.18
CA PRO A 81 -5.24 -24.07 -3.22
C PRO A 81 -4.44 -25.25 -2.64
N ASP A 82 -3.58 -24.97 -1.68
CA ASP A 82 -2.72 -25.97 -1.04
C ASP A 82 -3.50 -27.01 -0.23
N ASP A 83 -4.75 -26.71 0.17
CA ASP A 83 -5.62 -27.69 0.85
C ASP A 83 -5.99 -28.87 -0.06
N LEU A 84 -5.84 -28.72 -1.39
CA LEU A 84 -6.10 -29.74 -2.40
C LEU A 84 -4.82 -30.34 -3.00
N LYS A 85 -3.65 -29.87 -2.59
CA LYS A 85 -2.37 -30.45 -3.02
C LYS A 85 -2.04 -31.69 -2.18
N ARG A 86 -1.38 -32.66 -2.81
CA ARG A 86 -0.75 -33.81 -2.16
C ARG A 86 0.70 -33.91 -2.61
N GLU A 87 1.46 -34.82 -2.00
CA GLU A 87 2.89 -35.02 -2.31
C GLU A 87 3.10 -35.41 -3.78
N THR A 88 2.14 -36.11 -4.38
CA THR A 88 2.16 -36.49 -5.79
C THR A 88 0.97 -35.87 -6.56
N GLU A 89 1.17 -35.57 -7.85
CA GLU A 89 0.08 -35.09 -8.74
C GLU A 89 -1.02 -36.14 -8.97
N GLN A 90 -0.74 -37.41 -8.72
CA GLN A 90 -1.71 -38.51 -8.83
C GLN A 90 -2.68 -38.52 -7.64
N GLU A 91 -2.24 -38.05 -6.48
CA GLU A 91 -3.06 -37.96 -5.25
C GLU A 91 -3.72 -36.58 -5.09
N ALA A 92 -3.38 -35.61 -5.93
CA ALA A 92 -3.92 -34.27 -5.85
C ALA A 92 -5.46 -34.28 -5.90
N LEU A 93 -6.09 -33.66 -4.90
CA LEU A 93 -7.54 -33.58 -4.75
C LEU A 93 -8.16 -32.51 -5.67
N ARG A 94 -7.33 -31.69 -6.31
CA ARG A 94 -7.73 -30.69 -7.31
C ARG A 94 -8.22 -31.38 -8.57
N ASN A 95 -9.46 -31.83 -8.55
CA ASN A 95 -10.00 -32.64 -9.61
C ASN A 95 -11.53 -32.64 -9.65
N ILE A 96 -12.13 -32.72 -10.84
CA ILE A 96 -13.54 -33.05 -11.01
C ILE A 96 -13.65 -34.43 -11.68
N ILE A 97 -14.15 -35.41 -10.92
CA ILE A 97 -14.34 -36.77 -11.42
C ILE A 97 -15.69 -36.88 -12.13
N VAL A 98 -15.69 -37.34 -13.38
CA VAL A 98 -16.92 -37.66 -14.12
C VAL A 98 -17.24 -39.14 -13.95
N LEU A 99 -18.46 -39.38 -13.47
CA LEU A 99 -19.06 -40.69 -13.33
C LEU A 99 -20.10 -40.91 -14.41
N SER A 100 -20.20 -42.15 -14.88
CA SER A 100 -21.36 -42.64 -15.61
C SER A 100 -21.82 -43.95 -14.98
N ARG A 101 -23.12 -44.06 -14.68
CA ARG A 101 -23.72 -45.22 -14.02
C ARG A 101 -22.96 -45.61 -12.75
N ARG A 102 -22.56 -44.59 -11.97
CA ARG A 102 -21.79 -44.69 -10.72
C ARG A 102 -20.32 -45.18 -10.87
N ARG A 103 -19.79 -45.30 -12.10
CA ARG A 103 -18.40 -45.68 -12.36
C ARG A 103 -17.60 -44.47 -12.84
N PRO A 104 -16.37 -44.23 -12.34
CA PRO A 104 -15.48 -43.22 -12.91
C PRO A 104 -15.19 -43.53 -14.38
N ILE A 105 -15.31 -42.52 -15.24
CA ILE A 105 -15.02 -42.61 -16.68
C ILE A 105 -14.09 -41.49 -17.17
N GLN A 106 -14.00 -40.39 -16.41
CA GLN A 106 -12.96 -39.37 -16.56
C GLN A 106 -12.55 -38.95 -15.16
N GLU A 107 -11.28 -39.14 -14.79
CA GLU A 107 -10.82 -38.65 -13.50
C GLU A 107 -10.50 -37.17 -13.59
N LYS A 108 -9.68 -36.71 -14.54
CA LYS A 108 -9.10 -35.34 -14.58
C LYS A 108 -9.75 -34.37 -15.57
N ILE A 109 -11.07 -34.25 -15.57
CA ILE A 109 -11.76 -33.42 -16.58
C ILE A 109 -11.35 -31.93 -16.53
N LEU A 110 -10.93 -31.41 -15.37
CA LEU A 110 -10.53 -30.01 -15.20
C LEU A 110 -9.42 -29.59 -16.18
N ASP A 111 -8.46 -30.48 -16.44
CA ASP A 111 -7.33 -30.22 -17.32
C ASP A 111 -7.78 -30.04 -18.79
N ASP A 112 -8.87 -30.72 -19.17
CA ASP A 112 -9.46 -30.67 -20.52
C ASP A 112 -10.37 -29.45 -20.72
N LEU A 113 -10.77 -28.79 -19.62
CA LEU A 113 -11.64 -27.61 -19.69
C LEU A 113 -10.90 -26.36 -20.16
N GLY A 114 -9.57 -26.31 -20.23
CA GLY A 114 -8.85 -25.08 -20.62
C GLY A 114 -9.28 -23.84 -19.80
N PHE A 115 -9.67 -24.07 -18.54
CA PHE A 115 -10.24 -23.06 -17.64
C PHE A 115 -9.12 -22.41 -16.83
N ASN A 116 -8.62 -21.27 -17.31
CA ASN A 116 -7.40 -20.63 -16.81
C ASN A 116 -7.63 -19.61 -15.68
N LYS A 117 -8.79 -19.58 -15.02
CA LYS A 117 -9.03 -18.68 -13.88
C LYS A 117 -8.40 -19.24 -12.61
N ILE A 118 -7.97 -18.36 -11.69
CA ILE A 118 -7.38 -18.75 -10.39
C ILE A 118 -8.29 -19.72 -9.59
N PHE A 119 -9.61 -19.61 -9.78
CA PHE A 119 -10.61 -20.49 -9.21
C PHE A 119 -10.31 -21.97 -9.46
N SER A 120 -9.76 -22.34 -10.62
CA SER A 120 -9.43 -23.73 -10.96
C SER A 120 -8.50 -24.41 -9.95
N SER A 121 -7.64 -23.63 -9.28
CA SER A 121 -6.69 -24.13 -8.28
C SER A 121 -7.35 -24.45 -6.94
N TYR A 122 -8.60 -24.04 -6.73
CA TYR A 122 -9.39 -24.27 -5.52
C TYR A 122 -10.45 -25.36 -5.71
N VAL A 123 -10.61 -25.88 -6.91
CA VAL A 123 -11.79 -26.66 -7.29
C VAL A 123 -11.55 -28.15 -7.15
N THR A 124 -12.54 -28.82 -6.57
CA THR A 124 -12.72 -30.26 -6.62
C THR A 124 -14.18 -30.59 -6.90
N GLY A 125 -14.53 -31.82 -7.26
CA GLY A 125 -15.92 -32.19 -7.46
C GLY A 125 -16.19 -33.54 -8.08
N GLN A 126 -17.47 -33.81 -8.29
CA GLN A 126 -17.95 -35.03 -8.90
C GLN A 126 -19.18 -34.75 -9.76
N ILE A 127 -19.14 -35.17 -11.02
CA ILE A 127 -20.21 -34.98 -12.00
C ILE A 127 -20.72 -36.34 -12.45
N ASN A 128 -22.03 -36.56 -12.45
CA ASN A 128 -22.68 -37.69 -13.08
C ASN A 128 -23.16 -37.28 -14.48
N ALA A 129 -22.78 -38.06 -15.49
CA ALA A 129 -23.09 -37.82 -16.89
C ALA A 129 -23.40 -39.16 -17.59
N ASP A 130 -24.55 -39.75 -17.24
CA ASP A 130 -24.91 -41.11 -17.66
C ASP A 130 -25.04 -41.30 -19.19
N PHE A 131 -25.27 -40.21 -19.94
CA PHE A 131 -25.37 -40.22 -21.41
C PHE A 131 -24.03 -40.50 -22.12
N LEU A 132 -22.91 -40.48 -21.40
CA LEU A 132 -21.59 -40.79 -21.95
C LEU A 132 -21.38 -42.30 -22.14
N ASP A 133 -22.13 -43.13 -21.42
CA ASP A 133 -22.07 -44.60 -21.47
C ASP A 133 -23.45 -45.15 -21.87
N ASP A 134 -23.91 -44.77 -23.06
CA ASP A 134 -25.13 -45.34 -23.64
C ASP A 134 -24.78 -46.63 -24.40
N THR A 135 -25.38 -47.73 -23.97
CA THR A 135 -25.23 -49.06 -24.58
C THR A 135 -25.67 -49.14 -26.04
N GLN A 136 -26.45 -48.16 -26.52
CA GLN A 136 -26.91 -48.09 -27.91
C GLN A 136 -25.99 -47.26 -28.81
N LEU A 137 -24.95 -46.63 -28.26
CA LEU A 137 -23.99 -45.80 -28.98
C LEU A 137 -22.60 -46.43 -28.94
N GLU A 138 -21.69 -45.92 -29.79
CA GLU A 138 -20.29 -46.35 -29.79
C GLU A 138 -19.60 -46.00 -28.46
N ASP A 139 -18.75 -46.94 -28.00
CA ASP A 139 -17.89 -46.77 -26.81
C ASP A 139 -16.88 -45.65 -27.09
N ILE A 140 -16.85 -44.66 -26.21
CA ILE A 140 -15.96 -43.50 -26.28
C ILE A 140 -14.89 -43.51 -25.21
N ALA A 141 -14.79 -44.57 -24.42
CA ALA A 141 -13.68 -44.74 -23.51
C ALA A 141 -12.40 -45.06 -24.29
N THR A 142 -11.31 -44.44 -23.87
CA THR A 142 -9.96 -44.79 -24.35
C THR A 142 -9.52 -46.15 -23.81
N SER A 143 -8.37 -46.67 -24.27
CA SER A 143 -7.89 -48.01 -23.89
C SER A 143 -7.60 -48.17 -22.40
N ASP A 144 -7.21 -47.09 -21.71
CA ASP A 144 -7.00 -47.09 -20.25
C ASP A 144 -8.32 -46.96 -19.46
N ARG A 145 -9.43 -46.63 -20.15
CA ARG A 145 -10.77 -46.37 -19.60
C ARG A 145 -10.79 -45.30 -18.49
N GLN A 146 -9.75 -44.49 -18.40
CA GLN A 146 -9.66 -43.34 -17.50
C GLN A 146 -9.95 -42.02 -18.22
N ARG A 147 -9.98 -42.06 -19.56
CA ARG A 147 -10.30 -40.91 -20.40
C ARG A 147 -11.33 -41.22 -21.47
N LEU A 148 -12.01 -40.18 -21.93
CA LEU A 148 -12.94 -40.23 -23.07
C LEU A 148 -12.31 -39.63 -24.33
N ILE A 149 -12.82 -40.02 -25.51
CA ILE A 149 -12.44 -39.41 -26.79
C ILE A 149 -12.94 -37.97 -26.83
N GLU A 150 -12.03 -37.01 -26.67
CA GLU A 150 -12.31 -35.56 -26.57
C GLU A 150 -13.10 -35.00 -27.76
N ASP A 151 -12.93 -35.60 -28.94
CA ASP A 151 -13.59 -35.14 -30.16
C ASP A 151 -15.06 -35.54 -30.29
N ASP A 152 -15.55 -36.48 -29.46
CA ASP A 152 -16.94 -36.93 -29.52
C ASP A 152 -17.92 -35.79 -29.14
N PRO A 153 -19.03 -35.62 -29.86
CA PRO A 153 -20.01 -34.57 -29.58
C PRO A 153 -20.56 -34.56 -28.15
N ARG A 154 -20.67 -35.73 -27.50
CA ARG A 154 -21.11 -35.88 -26.10
C ARG A 154 -20.09 -35.25 -25.14
N VAL A 155 -18.81 -35.53 -25.35
CA VAL A 155 -17.70 -35.00 -24.53
C VAL A 155 -17.56 -33.50 -24.74
N LYS A 156 -17.64 -33.02 -25.99
CA LYS A 156 -17.67 -31.57 -26.29
C LYS A 156 -18.83 -30.86 -25.60
N GLY A 157 -20.01 -31.46 -25.59
CA GLY A 157 -21.18 -30.93 -24.88
C GLY A 157 -20.95 -30.83 -23.37
N LEU A 158 -20.38 -31.88 -22.76
CA LEU A 158 -20.00 -31.89 -21.35
C LEU A 158 -19.00 -30.77 -21.02
N ILE A 159 -17.89 -30.69 -21.77
CA ILE A 159 -16.84 -29.69 -21.56
C ILE A 159 -17.43 -28.27 -21.66
N SER A 160 -18.26 -28.02 -22.68
CA SER A 160 -18.92 -26.72 -22.84
C SER A 160 -19.79 -26.36 -21.64
N LYS A 161 -20.61 -27.31 -21.16
CA LYS A 161 -21.49 -27.05 -20.01
C LYS A 161 -20.73 -26.87 -18.71
N LEU A 162 -19.71 -27.69 -18.46
CA LEU A 162 -18.86 -27.54 -17.27
C LEU A 162 -18.11 -26.20 -17.27
N ARG A 163 -17.63 -25.72 -18.43
CA ARG A 163 -17.03 -24.39 -18.55
C ARG A 163 -18.01 -23.28 -18.18
N GLU A 164 -19.25 -23.36 -18.64
CA GLU A 164 -20.30 -22.40 -18.30
C GLU A 164 -20.54 -22.37 -16.78
N ILE A 165 -20.73 -23.54 -16.18
CA ILE A 165 -20.95 -23.68 -14.73
C ILE A 165 -19.76 -23.16 -13.93
N LEU A 166 -18.53 -23.53 -14.30
CA LEU A 166 -17.32 -23.05 -13.61
C LEU A 166 -17.11 -21.55 -13.74
N ASN A 167 -17.53 -20.92 -14.85
CA ASN A 167 -17.48 -19.48 -14.98
C ASN A 167 -18.43 -18.80 -13.98
N SER A 168 -19.69 -19.26 -13.90
CA SER A 168 -20.66 -18.73 -12.92
C SER A 168 -20.17 -18.95 -11.48
N ALA A 169 -19.73 -20.18 -11.17
CA ALA A 169 -19.21 -20.54 -9.86
C ALA A 169 -17.97 -19.70 -9.47
N SER A 170 -17.08 -19.42 -10.43
CA SER A 170 -15.90 -18.56 -10.19
C SER A 170 -16.29 -17.13 -9.83
N ASP A 171 -17.34 -16.59 -10.43
CA ASP A 171 -17.78 -15.22 -10.18
C ASP A 171 -18.49 -15.15 -8.81
N GLU A 172 -19.37 -16.11 -8.51
CA GLU A 172 -20.02 -16.27 -7.20
C GLU A 172 -19.00 -16.48 -6.07
N TRP A 173 -18.02 -17.34 -6.28
CA TRP A 173 -16.92 -17.59 -5.34
C TRP A 173 -16.12 -16.33 -5.06
N SER A 174 -15.75 -15.59 -6.12
CA SER A 174 -14.98 -14.35 -5.99
C SER A 174 -15.73 -13.32 -5.15
N ASP A 175 -17.03 -13.18 -5.36
CA ASP A 175 -17.84 -12.21 -4.63
C ASP A 175 -18.11 -12.64 -3.19
N GLN A 176 -18.33 -13.93 -2.93
CA GLN A 176 -18.50 -14.41 -1.56
C GLN A 176 -17.22 -14.29 -0.75
N ARG A 177 -16.06 -14.65 -1.33
CA ARG A 177 -14.77 -14.48 -0.64
C ARG A 177 -14.43 -13.03 -0.33
N LYS A 178 -14.79 -12.09 -1.19
CA LYS A 178 -14.64 -10.65 -0.90
C LYS A 178 -15.47 -10.25 0.32
N LYS A 179 -16.71 -10.75 0.44
CA LYS A 179 -17.58 -10.47 1.59
C LYS A 179 -16.99 -11.07 2.87
N ASP A 180 -16.68 -12.37 2.86
CA ASP A 180 -16.13 -13.07 4.03
C ASP A 180 -14.83 -12.44 4.53
N ARG A 181 -13.91 -12.10 3.62
CA ARG A 181 -12.64 -11.45 3.98
C ARG A 181 -12.86 -10.04 4.52
N TYR A 182 -13.81 -9.29 3.94
CA TYR A 182 -14.15 -7.97 4.45
C TYR A 182 -14.77 -8.04 5.85
N GLU A 183 -15.67 -8.97 6.10
CA GLU A 183 -16.27 -9.17 7.43
C GLU A 183 -15.21 -9.57 8.45
N ALA A 184 -14.33 -10.50 8.12
CA ALA A 184 -13.20 -10.86 8.96
C ALA A 184 -12.30 -9.64 9.26
N GLN A 185 -11.98 -8.85 8.24
CA GLN A 185 -11.12 -7.67 8.38
C GLN A 185 -11.78 -6.56 9.20
N VAL A 186 -13.07 -6.31 9.02
CA VAL A 186 -13.83 -5.31 9.79
C VAL A 186 -13.94 -5.73 11.25
N ASN A 187 -14.07 -7.02 11.52
CA ASN A 187 -14.07 -7.52 12.91
C ASN A 187 -12.67 -7.39 13.55
N GLU A 188 -11.61 -7.59 12.77
CA GLU A 188 -10.22 -7.40 13.21
C GLU A 188 -9.87 -5.91 13.40
N VAL A 189 -10.44 -5.03 12.57
CA VAL A 189 -10.14 -3.60 12.52
C VAL A 189 -11.44 -2.79 12.55
N PRO A 190 -12.08 -2.65 13.73
CA PRO A 190 -13.41 -2.03 13.86
C PRO A 190 -13.48 -0.58 13.35
N ILE A 191 -12.36 0.13 13.39
CA ILE A 191 -12.26 1.52 12.93
C ILE A 191 -12.55 1.69 11.44
N LEU A 192 -12.28 0.66 10.61
CA LEU A 192 -12.65 0.66 9.19
C LEU A 192 -14.16 0.71 8.99
N LYS A 193 -14.91 -0.02 9.81
CA LYS A 193 -16.38 -0.02 9.79
C LYS A 193 -16.93 1.33 10.18
N LYS A 194 -16.43 1.87 11.30
CA LYS A 194 -16.81 3.19 11.81
C LYS A 194 -16.53 4.27 10.76
N TRP A 195 -15.38 4.21 10.08
CA TRP A 195 -15.05 5.14 9.00
C TRP A 195 -16.11 5.11 7.88
N VAL A 196 -16.47 3.93 7.37
CA VAL A 196 -17.54 3.78 6.36
C VAL A 196 -18.88 4.32 6.88
N GLU A 197 -19.26 3.98 8.11
CA GLU A 197 -20.55 4.39 8.70
C GLU A 197 -20.68 5.90 8.86
N THR A 198 -19.58 6.61 9.09
CA THR A 198 -19.55 8.08 9.21
C THR A 198 -19.58 8.80 7.87
N ARG A 199 -19.46 8.10 6.73
CA ARG A 199 -19.52 8.75 5.41
C ARG A 199 -20.95 9.16 5.04
N PRO A 200 -21.14 10.21 4.22
CA PRO A 200 -22.43 10.54 3.64
C PRO A 200 -23.04 9.34 2.91
N PHE A 201 -24.38 9.25 2.88
CA PHE A 201 -25.11 8.11 2.31
C PHE A 201 -24.65 7.73 0.90
N TYR A 202 -24.43 8.73 0.03
CA TYR A 202 -23.99 8.52 -1.36
C TYR A 202 -22.54 8.03 -1.51
N GLN A 203 -21.72 8.09 -0.45
CA GLN A 203 -20.33 7.66 -0.47
C GLN A 203 -20.12 6.28 0.18
N LYS A 204 -21.08 5.79 1.00
CA LYS A 204 -20.94 4.56 1.78
C LYS A 204 -20.65 3.33 0.92
N ASP A 205 -21.41 3.15 -0.17
CA ASP A 205 -21.24 2.02 -1.08
C ASP A 205 -19.86 2.01 -1.75
N ALA A 206 -19.41 3.18 -2.20
CA ALA A 206 -18.10 3.33 -2.84
C ALA A 206 -16.96 3.04 -1.84
N ALA A 207 -17.07 3.57 -0.62
CA ALA A 207 -16.11 3.34 0.47
C ALA A 207 -16.05 1.85 0.83
N GLN A 208 -17.21 1.21 1.02
CA GLN A 208 -17.28 -0.21 1.36
C GLN A 208 -16.72 -1.08 0.23
N LYS A 209 -17.03 -0.77 -1.03
CA LYS A 209 -16.50 -1.50 -2.20
C LYS A 209 -14.98 -1.40 -2.28
N MET A 210 -14.42 -0.21 -2.03
CA MET A 210 -12.97 -0.01 -1.98
C MET A 210 -12.32 -0.88 -0.89
N LEU A 211 -12.83 -0.83 0.34
CA LEU A 211 -12.27 -1.62 1.44
C LEU A 211 -12.39 -3.13 1.21
N LYS A 212 -13.50 -3.60 0.62
CA LYS A 212 -13.69 -5.01 0.20
C LYS A 212 -12.62 -5.46 -0.79
N ASN A 213 -12.29 -4.61 -1.77
CA ASN A 213 -11.27 -4.93 -2.76
C ASN A 213 -9.89 -5.05 -2.13
N ILE A 214 -9.54 -4.15 -1.19
CA ILE A 214 -8.27 -4.23 -0.46
C ILE A 214 -8.22 -5.47 0.43
N ALA A 215 -9.32 -5.78 1.13
CA ALA A 215 -9.42 -6.97 1.99
C ALA A 215 -9.19 -8.27 1.21
N TYR A 216 -9.60 -8.31 -0.06
CA TYR A 216 -9.42 -9.44 -0.95
C TYR A 216 -7.97 -9.68 -1.37
N LEU A 217 -7.12 -8.65 -1.40
CA LEU A 217 -5.72 -8.79 -1.81
C LEU A 217 -4.92 -9.66 -0.84
N GLU A 218 -4.16 -10.60 -1.41
CA GLU A 218 -3.24 -11.49 -0.69
C GLU A 218 -1.86 -10.84 -0.63
N ILE A 219 -1.73 -9.83 0.23
CA ILE A 219 -0.48 -9.14 0.54
C ILE A 219 -0.18 -9.27 2.04
N ASP A 220 1.08 -9.02 2.42
CA ASP A 220 1.49 -9.04 3.82
C ASP A 220 0.77 -7.97 4.65
N LYS A 221 0.72 -8.19 5.97
CA LYS A 221 -0.04 -7.35 6.91
C LYS A 221 0.41 -5.89 6.84
N LYS A 222 1.72 -5.62 6.80
CA LYS A 222 2.28 -4.27 6.76
C LYS A 222 1.88 -3.52 5.48
N SER A 223 2.07 -4.15 4.32
CA SER A 223 1.64 -3.60 3.02
C SER A 223 0.14 -3.36 2.97
N LYS A 224 -0.65 -4.22 3.62
CA LYS A 224 -2.11 -4.08 3.70
C LYS A 224 -2.54 -2.85 4.50
N GLY A 225 -1.88 -2.60 5.64
CA GLY A 225 -2.09 -1.37 6.43
C GLY A 225 -1.79 -0.11 5.61
N GLN A 226 -0.65 -0.08 4.91
CA GLN A 226 -0.28 1.04 4.04
C GLN A 226 -1.28 1.25 2.89
N LEU A 227 -1.80 0.17 2.32
CA LEU A 227 -2.79 0.24 1.25
C LEU A 227 -4.14 0.77 1.75
N TYR A 228 -4.57 0.39 2.96
CA TYR A 228 -5.74 0.98 3.59
C TYR A 228 -5.55 2.48 3.83
N LYS A 229 -4.43 2.88 4.44
CA LYS A 229 -4.09 4.29 4.71
C LYS A 229 -4.14 5.13 3.44
N SER A 230 -3.38 4.72 2.42
CA SER A 230 -3.30 5.44 1.14
C SER A 230 -4.65 5.48 0.40
N SER A 231 -5.42 4.40 0.43
CA SER A 231 -6.73 4.33 -0.24
C SER A 231 -7.79 5.19 0.47
N ILE A 232 -7.82 5.19 1.80
CA ILE A 232 -8.71 6.07 2.58
C ILE A 232 -8.38 7.54 2.26
N LEU A 233 -7.11 7.92 2.26
CA LEU A 233 -6.68 9.28 1.91
C LEU A 233 -7.07 9.67 0.47
N ALA A 234 -6.85 8.78 -0.49
CA ALA A 234 -7.24 9.00 -1.89
C ALA A 234 -8.77 9.11 -2.04
N PHE A 235 -9.52 8.31 -1.28
CA PHE A 235 -10.97 8.36 -1.24
C PHE A 235 -11.48 9.70 -0.72
N GLU A 236 -10.97 10.15 0.44
CA GLU A 236 -11.32 11.45 1.04
C GLU A 236 -11.01 12.61 0.08
N ARG A 237 -9.86 12.56 -0.61
CA ARG A 237 -9.49 13.55 -1.64
C ARG A 237 -10.48 13.58 -2.80
N THR A 238 -10.96 12.42 -3.22
CA THR A 238 -11.88 12.29 -4.37
C THR A 238 -13.30 12.71 -3.98
N ALA A 239 -13.76 12.31 -2.80
CA ALA A 239 -15.03 12.71 -2.22
C ALA A 239 -15.19 14.24 -2.23
N ILE A 240 -14.13 14.97 -1.90
CA ILE A 240 -14.16 16.44 -1.87
C ILE A 240 -14.25 17.07 -3.25
N LYS A 241 -13.53 16.52 -4.24
CA LYS A 241 -13.69 16.97 -5.62
C LYS A 241 -15.12 16.76 -6.10
N GLN A 242 -15.78 15.71 -5.63
CA GLN A 242 -17.17 15.43 -5.97
C GLN A 242 -18.12 16.37 -5.22
N ASP A 243 -17.93 16.56 -3.92
CA ASP A 243 -18.71 17.51 -3.10
C ASP A 243 -18.57 18.95 -3.63
N MET A 244 -17.38 19.37 -4.09
CA MET A 244 -17.15 20.66 -4.76
C MET A 244 -17.89 20.78 -6.10
N LYS A 245 -17.90 19.71 -6.90
CA LYS A 245 -18.70 19.67 -8.14
C LYS A 245 -20.20 19.68 -7.86
N GLU A 246 -20.65 19.10 -6.75
CA GLU A 246 -22.04 19.17 -6.30
C GLU A 246 -22.39 20.59 -5.82
N LEU A 247 -21.49 21.27 -5.10
CA LEU A 247 -21.63 22.68 -4.75
C LEU A 247 -21.76 23.59 -5.98
N GLU A 248 -20.92 23.39 -6.99
CA GLU A 248 -21.01 24.14 -8.26
C GLU A 248 -22.38 23.97 -8.94
N LYS A 249 -22.99 22.78 -8.82
CA LYS A 249 -24.35 22.50 -9.33
C LYS A 249 -25.45 23.08 -8.45
N LEU A 250 -25.20 23.22 -7.14
CA LEU A 250 -26.13 23.81 -6.16
C LEU A 250 -26.10 25.35 -6.17
N GLY A 251 -25.10 25.97 -6.82
CA GLY A 251 -25.05 27.42 -7.02
C GLY A 251 -26.30 28.01 -7.68
N ASP A 252 -27.09 27.19 -8.39
CA ASP A 252 -28.35 27.58 -9.03
C ASP A 252 -29.62 27.30 -8.19
N ALA A 253 -29.52 26.57 -7.07
CA ALA A 253 -30.67 26.21 -6.22
C ALA A 253 -30.28 26.21 -4.74
N ILE A 254 -30.62 27.29 -4.03
CA ILE A 254 -30.19 27.54 -2.65
C ILE A 254 -31.16 26.90 -1.65
N GLU A 255 -30.64 25.94 -0.88
CA GLU A 255 -31.00 25.74 0.54
C GLU A 255 -29.73 25.88 1.39
N SER A 256 -29.70 26.88 2.28
CA SER A 256 -28.52 27.35 3.01
C SER A 256 -27.92 26.35 4.02
N GLU A 257 -28.69 25.37 4.46
CA GLU A 257 -28.26 24.44 5.51
C GLU A 257 -27.28 23.39 4.96
N ASN A 258 -27.45 22.95 3.72
CA ASN A 258 -26.55 21.98 3.08
C ASN A 258 -25.15 22.55 2.79
N LEU A 259 -25.03 23.87 2.63
CA LEU A 259 -23.74 24.52 2.35
C LEU A 259 -22.82 24.49 3.56
N ILE A 260 -23.33 24.74 4.76
CA ILE A 260 -22.55 24.76 6.01
C ILE A 260 -21.92 23.38 6.26
N ASP A 261 -22.68 22.30 6.06
CA ASP A 261 -22.16 20.95 6.23
C ASP A 261 -21.09 20.59 5.20
N ILE A 262 -21.17 21.10 3.97
CA ILE A 262 -20.12 20.89 2.97
C ILE A 262 -18.86 21.71 3.31
N PHE A 263 -19.01 22.96 3.76
CA PHE A 263 -17.88 23.79 4.18
C PHE A 263 -17.17 23.20 5.41
N ASN A 264 -17.91 22.80 6.44
CA ASN A 264 -17.34 22.16 7.63
C ASN A 264 -16.57 20.88 7.28
N ARG A 265 -17.07 20.08 6.32
CA ARG A 265 -16.36 18.89 5.80
C ARG A 265 -15.07 19.26 5.07
N SER A 266 -15.11 20.30 4.23
CA SER A 266 -13.93 20.81 3.53
C SER A 266 -12.85 21.33 4.50
N GLU A 267 -13.25 22.05 5.55
CA GLU A 267 -12.33 22.53 6.58
C GLU A 267 -11.72 21.38 7.39
N THR A 268 -12.55 20.43 7.86
CA THR A 268 -12.10 19.22 8.55
C THR A 268 -11.04 18.47 7.74
N TYR A 269 -11.24 18.35 6.42
CA TYR A 269 -10.28 17.69 5.56
C TYR A 269 -9.01 18.50 5.29
N ARG A 270 -9.13 19.82 5.07
CA ARG A 270 -7.95 20.68 4.93
C ARG A 270 -7.06 20.53 6.15
N ASP A 271 -7.66 20.55 7.33
CA ASP A 271 -6.95 20.33 8.59
C ASP A 271 -6.26 18.96 8.63
N SER A 272 -6.88 17.88 8.09
CA SER A 272 -6.27 16.54 8.11
C SER A 272 -5.11 16.40 7.13
N LEU A 273 -5.24 17.00 5.94
CA LEU A 273 -4.11 17.09 4.99
C LEU A 273 -2.96 17.90 5.58
N TYR A 274 -3.26 19.01 6.25
CA TYR A 274 -2.24 19.81 6.92
C TYR A 274 -1.57 19.02 8.03
N LEU A 275 -2.32 18.26 8.84
CA LEU A 275 -1.75 17.38 9.84
C LEU A 275 -0.87 16.30 9.22
N GLN A 276 -1.29 15.68 8.13
CA GLN A 276 -0.47 14.69 7.44
C GLN A 276 0.84 15.27 6.89
N ILE A 277 0.79 16.49 6.33
CA ILE A 277 1.99 17.21 5.90
C ILE A 277 2.90 17.44 7.11
N ILE A 278 2.34 17.83 8.25
CA ILE A 278 3.10 18.05 9.48
C ILE A 278 3.71 16.73 9.99
N GLU A 279 2.99 15.61 9.98
CA GLU A 279 3.50 14.29 10.35
C GLU A 279 4.69 13.90 9.48
N SER A 280 4.54 13.98 8.15
CA SER A 280 5.63 13.69 7.22
C SER A 280 6.85 14.58 7.44
N ARG A 281 6.65 15.84 7.86
CA ARG A 281 7.74 16.75 8.22
C ARG A 281 8.40 16.35 9.53
N LEU A 282 7.63 15.96 10.55
CA LEU A 282 8.16 15.45 11.81
C LEU A 282 8.98 14.17 11.59
N ASP A 283 8.49 13.23 10.78
CA ASP A 283 9.23 12.01 10.40
C ASP A 283 10.57 12.35 9.71
N THR A 284 10.55 13.35 8.82
CA THR A 284 11.76 13.82 8.12
C THR A 284 12.76 14.45 9.09
N ILE A 285 12.27 15.25 10.03
CA ILE A 285 13.06 15.90 11.09
C ILE A 285 13.72 14.83 11.98
N ASP A 286 12.97 13.81 12.40
CA ASP A 286 13.49 12.72 13.23
C ASP A 286 14.51 11.86 12.47
N SER A 287 14.29 11.60 11.18
CA SER A 287 15.29 10.92 10.34
C SER A 287 16.59 11.71 10.23
N ILE A 288 16.53 13.03 10.08
CA ILE A 288 17.72 13.89 9.99
C ILE A 288 18.47 13.91 11.33
N LYS A 289 17.75 13.95 12.46
CA LYS A 289 18.37 13.87 13.79
C LYS A 289 19.15 12.56 13.96
N LYS A 290 18.51 11.43 13.63
CA LYS A 290 19.13 10.11 13.71
C LYS A 290 20.39 10.03 12.84
N ASP A 291 20.33 10.55 11.62
CA ASP A 291 21.49 10.57 10.72
C ASP A 291 22.69 11.34 11.31
N ILE A 292 22.44 12.43 12.06
CA ILE A 292 23.49 13.20 12.73
C ILE A 292 24.06 12.42 13.93
N GLU A 293 23.21 11.80 14.74
CA GLU A 293 23.61 11.00 15.91
C GLU A 293 24.43 9.76 15.52
N GLU A 294 24.10 9.14 14.39
CA GLU A 294 24.76 7.94 13.86
C GLU A 294 25.99 8.26 12.98
N ASP A 295 26.40 9.53 12.88
CA ASP A 295 27.51 10.01 12.04
C ASP A 295 27.40 9.50 10.58
N VAL A 296 26.17 9.54 10.03
CA VAL A 296 25.87 9.14 8.65
C VAL A 296 26.69 10.02 7.69
N LEU A 297 27.08 9.41 6.55
CA LEU A 297 27.82 10.10 5.50
C LEU A 297 27.26 11.49 5.22
N GLU A 298 28.08 12.50 5.45
CA GLU A 298 27.74 13.93 5.33
C GLU A 298 26.99 14.29 4.04
N LYS A 299 27.33 13.62 2.94
CA LYS A 299 26.64 13.72 1.65
C LYS A 299 25.12 13.54 1.77
N VAL A 300 24.72 12.49 2.49
CA VAL A 300 23.32 12.08 2.63
C VAL A 300 22.56 13.13 3.43
N LEU A 301 23.17 13.61 4.51
CA LEU A 301 22.63 14.68 5.35
C LEU A 301 22.45 15.99 4.57
N GLN A 302 23.47 16.42 3.83
CA GLN A 302 23.40 17.62 2.99
C GLN A 302 22.28 17.53 1.96
N GLN A 303 22.16 16.39 1.26
CA GLN A 303 21.11 16.18 0.28
C GLN A 303 19.72 16.23 0.92
N LYS A 304 19.54 15.57 2.08
CA LYS A 304 18.28 15.62 2.83
C LYS A 304 17.89 17.05 3.24
N ILE A 305 18.84 17.88 3.68
CA ILE A 305 18.57 19.28 4.05
C ILE A 305 18.25 20.13 2.82
N PHE A 306 18.96 19.95 1.70
CA PHE A 306 18.67 20.68 0.47
C PHE A 306 17.32 20.31 -0.17
N ASP A 307 16.87 19.08 0.02
CA ASP A 307 15.53 18.65 -0.42
C ASP A 307 14.42 19.16 0.52
N ASN A 308 14.78 19.58 1.73
CA ASN A 308 13.86 20.02 2.78
C ASN A 308 14.23 21.41 3.34
N LEU A 309 14.46 22.39 2.48
CA LEU A 309 14.87 23.74 2.89
C LEU A 309 13.85 24.48 3.78
N TRP A 310 12.60 24.02 3.80
CA TRP A 310 11.58 24.46 4.76
C TRP A 310 12.00 24.23 6.23
N LEU A 311 12.99 23.37 6.49
CA LEU A 311 13.64 23.20 7.80
C LEU A 311 14.38 24.46 8.24
N LEU A 312 15.04 25.15 7.31
CA LEU A 312 15.82 26.36 7.60
C LEU A 312 14.90 27.58 7.75
N ASP A 313 13.85 27.62 6.93
CA ASP A 313 12.84 28.67 6.96
C ASP A 313 11.52 28.15 6.36
N PRO A 314 10.40 28.12 7.12
CA PRO A 314 9.13 27.60 6.61
C PRO A 314 8.61 28.32 5.36
N SER A 315 9.05 29.56 5.09
CA SER A 315 8.67 30.32 3.89
C SER A 315 9.32 29.81 2.61
N TRP A 316 10.29 28.89 2.72
CA TRP A 316 11.00 28.30 1.58
C TRP A 316 10.36 27.01 1.07
N GLU A 317 9.12 26.73 1.48
CA GLU A 317 8.32 25.67 0.89
C GLU A 317 8.18 25.89 -0.63
N GLY A 318 8.59 24.89 -1.43
CA GLY A 318 8.52 24.98 -2.89
C GLY A 318 9.51 25.98 -3.52
N ALA A 319 10.52 26.45 -2.78
CA ALA A 319 11.61 27.23 -3.35
C ALA A 319 12.29 26.42 -4.45
N SER A 320 12.39 27.00 -5.65
CA SER A 320 12.87 26.31 -6.85
C SER A 320 14.22 26.84 -7.29
N GLY A 321 15.00 25.97 -7.94
CA GLY A 321 16.21 26.37 -8.64
C GLY A 321 15.84 26.90 -10.02
N GLU A 322 16.26 28.12 -10.35
CA GLU A 322 16.20 28.63 -11.73
C GLU A 322 17.42 28.10 -12.49
N SER A 323 17.20 27.20 -13.45
CA SER A 323 18.27 26.44 -14.11
C SER A 323 19.30 27.31 -14.84
N SER A 324 18.88 28.45 -15.38
CA SER A 324 19.75 29.46 -16.01
C SER A 324 20.73 30.08 -15.00
N ILE A 325 20.24 30.47 -13.84
CA ILE A 325 21.03 31.08 -12.76
C ILE A 325 21.92 30.01 -12.11
N GLU A 326 21.40 28.80 -11.87
CA GLU A 326 22.21 27.69 -11.34
C GLU A 326 23.39 27.33 -12.25
N GLN A 327 23.20 27.32 -13.58
CA GLN A 327 24.28 27.06 -14.54
C GLN A 327 25.36 28.16 -14.54
N GLN A 328 24.94 29.43 -14.45
CA GLN A 328 25.86 30.56 -14.40
C GLN A 328 26.65 30.58 -13.08
N LEU A 329 25.97 30.34 -11.96
CA LEU A 329 26.60 30.20 -10.65
C LEU A 329 27.54 28.98 -10.59
N SER A 330 27.17 27.85 -11.19
CA SER A 330 28.03 26.65 -11.22
C SER A 330 29.38 26.91 -11.90
N SER A 331 29.38 27.73 -12.94
CA SER A 331 30.61 28.14 -13.65
C SER A 331 31.47 29.05 -12.76
N PHE A 332 30.84 30.02 -12.10
CA PHE A 332 31.51 30.91 -11.16
C PHE A 332 32.06 30.19 -9.92
N TYR A 333 31.31 29.25 -9.34
CA TYR A 333 31.78 28.44 -8.20
C TYR A 333 33.03 27.65 -8.59
N LYS A 334 33.06 27.03 -9.77
CA LYS A 334 34.27 26.34 -10.25
C LYS A 334 35.49 27.26 -10.34
N GLU A 335 35.32 28.51 -10.77
CA GLU A 335 36.42 29.48 -10.86
C GLU A 335 36.89 29.98 -9.49
N LEU A 336 35.96 30.26 -8.56
CA LEU A 336 36.29 30.72 -7.20
C LEU A 336 37.15 29.73 -6.41
N PHE A 337 36.89 28.44 -6.54
CA PHE A 337 37.56 27.41 -5.75
C PHE A 337 38.79 26.80 -6.44
N GLN A 338 39.10 27.18 -7.68
CA GLN A 338 40.28 26.65 -8.41
C GLN A 338 41.62 27.12 -7.83
N ASN A 339 41.69 28.29 -7.19
CA ASN A 339 42.96 28.93 -6.81
C ASN A 339 43.15 29.16 -5.30
N THR A 340 42.22 28.72 -4.45
CA THR A 340 42.26 29.06 -3.01
C THR A 340 42.95 28.02 -2.12
N GLY A 341 43.31 26.83 -2.63
CA GLY A 341 43.85 25.73 -1.82
C GLY A 341 42.90 25.21 -0.73
N LEU A 342 41.73 25.83 -0.58
CA LEU A 342 40.55 25.30 0.07
C LEU A 342 40.00 24.26 -0.87
N GLU A 343 39.85 23.02 -0.41
CA GLU A 343 39.14 22.00 -1.18
C GLU A 343 37.84 22.60 -1.70
N ALA A 344 37.74 22.77 -3.02
CA ALA A 344 36.45 22.82 -3.65
C ALA A 344 35.72 21.57 -3.16
N GLY A 345 34.56 21.70 -2.53
CA GLY A 345 33.66 20.58 -2.24
C GLY A 345 33.13 19.88 -3.51
N VAL A 346 33.85 19.99 -4.62
CA VAL A 346 33.63 19.26 -5.86
C VAL A 346 34.58 18.06 -5.83
N ASP A 347 34.23 17.05 -5.04
CA ASP A 347 34.66 15.69 -5.37
C ASP A 347 34.23 15.41 -6.83
N HIS A 348 35.04 14.65 -7.55
CA HIS A 348 34.91 14.18 -8.94
C HIS A 348 33.53 13.53 -9.30
N GLN A 349 32.56 13.54 -8.38
CA GLN A 349 31.19 13.07 -8.52
C GLN A 349 30.12 14.18 -8.57
N GLY A 350 30.47 15.46 -8.70
CA GLY A 350 29.50 16.51 -9.05
C GLY A 350 28.56 16.95 -7.92
N ARG A 351 29.11 17.28 -6.74
CA ARG A 351 28.36 17.85 -5.61
C ARG A 351 28.83 19.28 -5.29
N ILE A 352 27.95 20.08 -4.71
CA ILE A 352 28.25 21.44 -4.27
C ILE A 352 27.71 21.55 -2.84
N ASP A 353 28.57 21.91 -1.87
CA ASP A 353 28.20 22.26 -0.48
C ASP A 353 27.29 23.52 -0.41
N ILE A 354 26.97 24.10 -1.56
CA ILE A 354 26.27 25.35 -1.75
C ILE A 354 25.11 25.10 -2.71
N ARG A 355 23.91 25.57 -2.36
CA ARG A 355 22.77 25.60 -3.28
C ARG A 355 22.14 26.96 -3.38
N TYR A 356 21.70 27.27 -4.59
CA TYR A 356 20.88 28.42 -4.89
C TYR A 356 19.40 28.04 -4.95
N ARG A 357 18.53 28.89 -4.42
CA ARG A 357 17.09 28.82 -4.58
C ARG A 357 16.50 30.21 -4.74
N SER A 358 15.31 30.28 -5.32
CA SER A 358 14.50 31.49 -5.31
C SER A 358 13.10 31.20 -4.79
N SER A 359 12.56 32.15 -4.02
CA SER A 359 11.17 32.17 -3.59
C SER A 359 10.67 33.62 -3.59
N SER A 360 9.57 33.90 -4.29
CA SER A 360 8.83 35.17 -4.24
C SER A 360 9.69 36.44 -4.39
N GLY A 361 10.62 36.48 -5.36
CA GLY A 361 11.50 37.63 -5.61
C GLY A 361 12.69 37.76 -4.65
N LYS A 362 12.93 36.73 -3.84
CA LYS A 362 14.11 36.58 -2.98
C LYS A 362 14.97 35.43 -3.49
N HIS A 363 16.27 35.67 -3.52
CA HIS A 363 17.30 34.74 -3.95
C HIS A 363 18.15 34.31 -2.77
N ILE A 364 18.30 33.02 -2.58
CA ILE A 364 18.88 32.43 -1.37
C ILE A 364 20.04 31.54 -1.79
N ILE A 365 21.19 31.74 -1.14
CA ILE A 365 22.34 30.87 -1.24
C ILE A 365 22.51 30.19 0.12
N VAL A 366 22.41 28.87 0.15
CA VAL A 366 22.62 28.05 1.35
C VAL A 366 23.94 27.32 1.23
N GLU A 367 24.88 27.61 2.14
CA GLU A 367 26.13 26.87 2.27
C GLU A 367 26.13 26.02 3.54
N LEU A 368 26.23 24.70 3.36
CA LEU A 368 26.33 23.73 4.45
C LEU A 368 27.81 23.46 4.74
N LYS A 369 28.26 23.66 5.98
CA LYS A 369 29.58 23.19 6.42
C LYS A 369 29.43 21.88 7.19
N LYS A 370 30.52 21.09 7.25
CA LYS A 370 30.55 19.87 8.05
C LYS A 370 30.19 20.16 9.50
N PHE A 371 29.41 19.29 10.12
CA PHE A 371 28.97 19.44 11.50
C PHE A 371 30.14 19.65 12.48
N SER A 372 31.22 18.88 12.35
CA SER A 372 32.39 18.96 13.23
C SER A 372 33.38 20.10 12.90
N ARG A 373 33.22 20.76 11.73
CA ARG A 373 34.20 21.70 11.19
C ARG A 373 34.16 23.03 11.93
N GLU A 374 35.33 23.46 12.37
CA GLU A 374 35.53 24.81 12.91
C GLU A 374 35.97 25.75 11.79
N ILE A 375 35.28 26.88 11.65
CA ILE A 375 35.55 27.90 10.64
C ILE A 375 35.74 29.27 11.29
N LYS A 376 36.55 30.14 10.67
CA LYS A 376 36.71 31.52 11.14
C LYS A 376 35.63 32.40 10.53
N LEU A 377 35.19 33.43 11.27
CA LEU A 377 34.19 34.37 10.77
C LEU A 377 34.66 35.11 9.51
N GLU A 378 35.96 35.40 9.41
CA GLU A 378 36.52 36.06 8.23
C GLU A 378 36.43 35.20 6.97
N ASP A 379 36.55 33.88 7.12
CA ASP A 379 36.44 32.94 5.99
C ASP A 379 34.99 32.91 5.49
N LEU A 380 34.02 32.91 6.40
CA LEU A 380 32.58 33.01 6.07
C LEU A 380 32.25 34.33 5.37
N LYS A 381 32.76 35.45 5.90
CA LYS A 381 32.56 36.77 5.32
C LYS A 381 33.13 36.86 3.91
N TYR A 382 34.34 36.34 3.72
CA TYR A 382 34.98 36.29 2.41
C TYR A 382 34.20 35.42 1.42
N GLN A 383 33.84 34.19 1.82
CA GLN A 383 33.10 33.26 0.97
C GLN A 383 31.71 33.80 0.62
N GLY A 384 30.95 34.24 1.61
CA GLY A 384 29.62 34.82 1.42
C GLY A 384 29.62 36.08 0.57
N GLY A 385 30.61 36.95 0.74
CA GLY A 385 30.78 38.13 -0.10
C GLY A 385 30.95 37.77 -1.58
N ARG A 386 31.73 36.73 -1.87
CA ARG A 386 31.93 36.27 -3.25
C ARG A 386 30.67 35.64 -3.84
N TYR A 387 29.89 34.90 -3.05
CA TYR A 387 28.61 34.34 -3.51
C TYR A 387 27.58 35.44 -3.79
N PHE A 388 27.48 36.39 -2.87
CA PHE A 388 26.60 37.56 -3.01
C PHE A 388 26.95 38.36 -4.26
N GLU A 389 28.22 38.69 -4.46
CA GLU A 389 28.72 39.44 -5.62
C GLU A 389 28.37 38.74 -6.94
N ALA A 390 28.62 37.43 -7.07
CA ALA A 390 28.27 36.72 -8.29
C ALA A 390 26.78 36.65 -8.58
N LEU A 391 25.97 36.40 -7.57
CA LEU A 391 24.53 36.36 -7.74
C LEU A 391 24.01 37.75 -8.07
N TYR A 392 24.52 38.80 -7.42
CA TYR A 392 24.18 40.18 -7.73
C TYR A 392 24.52 40.53 -9.19
N ASP A 393 25.73 40.20 -9.65
CA ASP A 393 26.14 40.42 -11.04
C ASP A 393 25.26 39.65 -12.03
N THR A 394 24.88 38.42 -11.68
CA THR A 394 23.99 37.58 -12.48
C THR A 394 22.62 38.22 -12.61
N LEU A 395 22.03 38.65 -11.51
CA LEU A 395 20.72 39.32 -11.50
C LEU A 395 20.77 40.67 -12.21
N ASN A 396 21.85 41.43 -12.04
CA ASN A 396 22.03 42.72 -12.69
C ASN A 396 22.12 42.58 -14.22
N LYS A 397 22.84 41.58 -14.74
CA LYS A 397 22.88 41.26 -16.18
C LYS A 397 21.51 40.91 -16.75
N SER A 398 20.64 40.32 -15.92
CA SER A 398 19.26 39.98 -16.28
C SER A 398 18.25 41.11 -16.01
N GLY A 399 18.69 42.29 -15.57
CA GLY A 399 17.82 43.44 -15.26
C GLY A 399 17.00 43.30 -13.98
N ARG A 400 17.39 42.38 -13.08
CA ARG A 400 16.71 42.00 -11.83
C ARG A 400 17.46 42.50 -10.58
N SER A 401 18.15 43.64 -10.70
CA SER A 401 19.05 44.17 -9.66
C SER A 401 18.34 44.65 -8.39
N ASN A 402 17.02 44.74 -8.40
CA ASN A 402 16.18 45.11 -7.27
C ASN A 402 15.71 43.91 -6.43
N GLU A 403 16.00 42.68 -6.86
CA GLU A 403 15.62 41.47 -6.12
C GLU A 403 16.56 41.22 -4.94
N GLN A 404 16.03 40.70 -3.84
CA GLN A 404 16.79 40.55 -2.59
C GLN A 404 17.64 39.29 -2.64
N ILE A 405 18.89 39.39 -2.20
CA ILE A 405 19.80 38.25 -2.02
C ILE A 405 19.99 37.99 -0.53
N GLU A 406 20.02 36.72 -0.15
CA GLU A 406 20.33 36.25 1.19
C GLU A 406 21.38 35.13 1.13
N VAL A 407 22.36 35.18 2.05
CA VAL A 407 23.40 34.16 2.18
C VAL A 407 23.27 33.47 3.53
N VAL A 408 23.12 32.15 3.54
CA VAL A 408 22.76 31.38 4.72
C VAL A 408 23.83 30.32 4.94
N PHE A 409 24.49 30.37 6.09
CA PHE A 409 25.48 29.38 6.48
C PHE A 409 24.89 28.43 7.51
N VAL A 410 24.99 27.13 7.28
CA VAL A 410 24.60 26.11 8.27
C VAL A 410 25.85 25.46 8.87
N LEU A 411 26.04 25.64 10.17
CA LEU A 411 27.25 25.25 10.90
C LEU A 411 26.92 24.31 12.05
N GLY A 412 27.82 23.39 12.42
CA GLY A 412 27.66 22.61 13.65
C GLY A 412 28.31 23.24 14.88
N LYS A 413 29.18 24.25 14.68
CA LYS A 413 29.89 24.97 15.75
C LYS A 413 29.92 26.46 15.47
N THR A 414 29.89 27.27 16.53
CA THR A 414 30.07 28.72 16.45
C THR A 414 31.41 29.07 15.78
N PRO A 415 31.42 30.00 14.81
CA PRO A 415 32.65 30.37 14.12
C PRO A 415 33.64 31.03 15.09
N LYS A 416 34.93 30.82 14.85
CA LYS A 416 36.01 31.47 15.61
C LYS A 416 36.03 32.96 15.28
N ILE A 417 35.85 33.78 16.31
CA ILE A 417 35.91 35.24 16.23
C ILE A 417 37.29 35.68 16.72
N LYS A 418 37.94 36.60 16.00
CA LYS A 418 39.18 37.20 16.50
C LYS A 418 38.89 38.04 17.75
N PRO A 419 39.76 38.03 18.77
CA PRO A 419 39.60 38.92 19.91
C PRO A 419 39.65 40.36 19.42
N ILE A 420 38.52 41.05 19.49
CA ILE A 420 38.46 42.50 19.36
C ILE A 420 39.01 43.04 20.68
N GLY A 421 39.79 44.13 20.65
CA GLY A 421 40.41 44.71 21.85
C GLY A 421 39.42 44.86 23.01
N LYS A 422 39.96 45.04 24.23
CA LYS A 422 39.33 44.88 25.57
C LYS A 422 37.87 45.34 25.85
N GLU A 423 37.12 45.89 24.92
CA GLU A 423 35.71 46.26 25.10
C GLU A 423 34.88 45.95 23.85
N VAL A 424 34.28 44.75 23.81
CA VAL A 424 33.02 44.55 23.08
C VAL A 424 32.09 43.76 24.01
N GLN A 425 31.01 44.42 24.46
CA GLN A 425 29.96 43.86 25.32
C GLN A 425 28.79 43.27 24.51
N LEU A 426 29.01 42.88 23.25
CA LEU A 426 27.98 42.23 22.45
C LEU A 426 28.05 40.72 22.66
N PRO A 427 26.92 40.02 22.83
CA PRO A 427 26.84 38.58 22.65
C PRO A 427 27.51 38.16 21.34
N ALA A 428 28.19 37.01 21.33
CA ALA A 428 28.92 36.53 20.15
C ALA A 428 28.02 36.43 18.90
N THR A 429 26.73 36.12 19.08
CA THR A 429 25.71 36.05 18.03
C THR A 429 25.49 37.40 17.36
N ASP A 430 25.21 38.46 18.12
CA ASP A 430 24.99 39.83 17.61
C ASP A 430 26.21 40.33 16.82
N TYR A 431 27.41 39.96 17.25
CA TYR A 431 28.63 40.31 16.53
C TYR A 431 28.74 39.58 15.18
N ILE A 432 28.41 38.28 15.14
CA ILE A 432 28.41 37.49 13.90
C ILE A 432 27.39 38.05 12.91
N GLU A 433 26.16 38.33 13.35
CA GLU A 433 25.10 38.89 12.50
C GLU A 433 25.53 40.22 11.91
N LYS A 434 26.07 41.12 12.75
CA LYS A 434 26.55 42.43 12.30
C LYS A 434 27.67 42.34 11.26
N GLU A 435 28.58 41.38 11.39
CA GLU A 435 29.68 41.19 10.43
C GLU A 435 29.22 40.63 9.08
N LEU A 436 28.07 39.94 9.05
CA LEU A 436 27.48 39.35 7.85
C LEU A 436 26.34 40.18 7.23
N ASP A 437 25.90 41.25 7.89
CA ASP A 437 24.81 42.14 7.46
C ASP A 437 25.01 42.69 6.04
N ALA A 438 26.26 43.01 5.66
CA ALA A 438 26.60 43.55 4.34
C ALA A 438 26.28 42.61 3.16
N ILE A 439 26.08 41.32 3.43
CA ILE A 439 25.71 40.30 2.43
C ILE A 439 24.31 39.72 2.70
N ASN A 440 23.52 40.38 3.56
CA ASN A 440 22.29 39.84 4.15
C ASN A 440 22.51 38.41 4.66
N GLY A 441 23.62 38.22 5.37
CA GLY A 441 24.10 36.91 5.77
C GLY A 441 23.56 36.49 7.14
N ARG A 442 23.16 35.22 7.29
CA ARG A 442 22.83 34.63 8.59
C ARG A 442 23.49 33.28 8.82
N VAL A 443 23.72 32.95 10.09
CA VAL A 443 24.23 31.65 10.52
C VAL A 443 23.11 30.90 11.22
N LEU A 444 22.89 29.65 10.80
CA LEU A 444 22.01 28.70 11.47
C LEU A 444 22.84 27.53 11.97
N TYR A 445 22.50 27.01 13.16
CA TYR A 445 23.16 25.81 13.67
C TYR A 445 22.32 24.56 13.43
N TYR A 446 22.95 23.44 13.08
CA TYR A 446 22.24 22.17 12.83
C TYR A 446 21.30 21.77 13.97
N HIS A 447 21.71 21.98 15.22
CA HIS A 447 20.88 21.67 16.38
C HIS A 447 19.67 22.62 16.51
N GLU A 448 19.86 23.92 16.23
CA GLU A 448 18.77 24.91 16.29
C GLU A 448 17.73 24.69 15.19
N ILE A 449 18.16 24.27 14.00
CA ILE A 449 17.26 23.96 12.88
C ILE A 449 16.30 22.85 13.31
N TYR A 450 16.83 21.77 13.90
CA TYR A 450 16.02 20.69 14.43
C TYR A 450 15.09 21.17 15.53
N ASP A 451 15.62 21.80 16.59
CA ASP A 451 14.82 22.15 17.76
C ASP A 451 13.70 23.14 17.40
N ASN A 452 14.00 24.13 16.56
CA ASN A 452 13.02 25.14 16.16
C ASN A 452 11.97 24.58 15.20
N ALA A 453 12.38 23.80 14.20
CA ALA A 453 11.44 23.16 13.27
C ALA A 453 10.56 22.14 14.01
N PHE A 454 11.17 21.26 14.81
CA PHE A 454 10.47 20.26 15.59
C PHE A 454 9.46 20.91 16.54
N ASN A 455 9.88 21.86 17.38
CA ASN A 455 9.00 22.51 18.35
C ASN A 455 7.85 23.27 17.67
N SER A 456 8.12 23.94 16.53
CA SER A 456 7.08 24.62 15.76
C SER A 456 6.05 23.63 15.22
N TYR A 457 6.49 22.64 14.43
CA TYR A 457 5.60 21.65 13.82
C TYR A 457 4.88 20.79 14.86
N LYS A 458 5.55 20.38 15.94
CA LYS A 458 4.97 19.60 17.03
C LYS A 458 3.90 20.36 17.81
N SER A 459 4.16 21.62 18.15
CA SER A 459 3.17 22.50 18.80
C SER A 459 1.92 22.70 17.93
N PHE A 460 2.09 22.88 16.62
CA PHE A 460 0.95 22.97 15.68
C PHE A 460 0.20 21.64 15.56
N TYR A 461 0.94 20.53 15.44
CA TYR A 461 0.38 19.18 15.38
C TYR A 461 -0.45 18.87 16.62
N ASP A 462 0.10 19.06 17.82
CA ASP A 462 -0.57 18.72 19.09
C ASP A 462 -1.84 19.55 19.31
N LYS A 463 -1.88 20.80 18.80
CA LYS A 463 -3.08 21.65 18.84
C LYS A 463 -4.18 21.20 17.87
N LYS A 464 -3.82 20.65 16.71
CA LYS A 464 -4.76 20.29 15.64
C LYS A 464 -5.19 18.82 15.68
N LYS A 465 -4.34 17.90 16.15
CA LYS A 465 -4.63 16.45 16.28
C LYS A 465 -5.88 16.16 17.11
N GLN A 466 -6.18 17.01 18.09
CA GLN A 466 -7.35 16.85 18.95
C GLN A 466 -8.69 17.09 18.22
N ALA A 467 -8.69 17.52 16.96
CA ALA A 467 -9.87 18.02 16.27
C ALA A 467 -10.47 17.11 15.17
N LEU A 468 -9.79 16.05 14.70
CA LEU A 468 -10.17 15.42 13.42
C LEU A 468 -10.46 13.91 13.45
N PRO A 469 -11.60 13.46 12.88
CA PRO A 469 -11.96 12.04 12.84
C PRO A 469 -11.06 11.16 11.96
N VAL A 470 -10.52 11.66 10.85
CA VAL A 470 -9.75 10.84 9.88
C VAL A 470 -8.40 10.41 10.47
N ASP A 471 -7.72 11.29 11.22
CA ASP A 471 -6.42 10.96 11.80
C ASP A 471 -6.52 9.88 12.87
N SER A 472 -7.65 9.82 13.59
CA SER A 472 -7.91 8.71 14.52
C SER A 472 -7.92 7.36 13.79
N VAL A 473 -8.49 7.30 12.58
CA VAL A 473 -8.53 6.10 11.74
C VAL A 473 -7.13 5.73 11.28
N ILE A 474 -6.36 6.71 10.81
CA ILE A 474 -5.00 6.49 10.29
C ILE A 474 -4.05 6.00 11.40
N ASN A 475 -4.06 6.66 12.55
CA ASN A 475 -3.22 6.28 13.70
C ASN A 475 -3.56 4.88 14.21
N GLU A 476 -4.85 4.51 14.28
CA GLU A 476 -5.26 3.18 14.73
C GLU A 476 -4.87 2.10 13.71
N ILE A 477 -4.92 2.38 12.41
CA ILE A 477 -4.37 1.50 11.37
C ILE A 477 -2.86 1.33 11.56
N ASP A 478 -2.10 2.42 11.74
CA ASP A 478 -0.66 2.32 11.96
C ASP A 478 -0.34 1.47 13.20
N ASN A 479 -1.06 1.66 14.30
CA ASN A 479 -0.89 0.86 15.52
C ASN A 479 -1.21 -0.62 15.32
N LEU A 480 -2.25 -0.99 14.56
CA LEU A 480 -2.66 -2.39 14.38
C LEU A 480 -1.82 -3.16 13.35
N PHE A 481 -1.23 -2.44 12.39
CA PHE A 481 -0.54 -3.01 11.25
C PHE A 481 0.99 -2.84 11.29
N ASN A 482 1.55 -2.02 12.19
CA ASN A 482 3.01 -1.86 12.39
C ASN A 482 3.55 -2.55 13.67
N ILE A 483 2.79 -3.47 14.29
CA ILE A 483 3.27 -4.24 15.46
C ILE A 483 4.27 -5.31 15.01
N GLU A 484 5.48 -4.91 14.63
CA GLU A 484 6.66 -5.79 14.62
C GLU A 484 7.94 -5.08 15.14
N GLU A 485 7.90 -3.80 15.52
CA GLU A 485 9.10 -3.10 16.05
C GLU A 485 9.15 -2.93 17.57
N ILE A 486 8.11 -3.32 18.33
CA ILE A 486 8.10 -3.13 19.79
C ILE A 486 8.60 -4.37 20.56
N GLU A 487 8.34 -5.60 20.08
CA GLU A 487 8.72 -6.81 20.84
C GLU A 487 10.20 -7.21 20.73
N LEU A 488 10.97 -6.67 19.76
CA LEU A 488 12.40 -6.99 19.65
C LEU A 488 13.31 -6.14 20.55
N ASN A 489 12.80 -5.07 21.16
CA ASN A 489 13.58 -4.20 22.05
C ASN A 489 13.41 -4.51 23.54
N GLU A 490 12.40 -5.29 23.94
CA GLU A 490 12.21 -5.69 25.34
C GLU A 490 12.97 -6.98 25.71
N GLU A 491 13.18 -7.92 24.77
CA GLU A 491 13.97 -9.13 25.07
C GLU A 491 15.51 -8.90 25.09
N SER A 492 16.00 -7.77 24.55
CA SER A 492 17.44 -7.46 24.55
C SER A 492 17.92 -6.67 25.77
N SER A 493 17.02 -6.16 26.61
CA SER A 493 17.36 -5.42 27.84
C SER A 493 17.45 -6.30 29.09
N ASP A 494 16.90 -7.52 29.08
CA ASP A 494 16.85 -8.40 30.26
C ASP A 494 17.99 -9.45 30.36
N VAL A 495 18.95 -9.47 29.43
CA VAL A 495 20.09 -10.42 29.45
C VAL A 495 21.43 -9.79 29.89
N ARG A 496 21.45 -8.50 30.30
CA ARG A 496 22.70 -7.82 30.73
C ARG A 496 22.77 -7.39 32.20
N SER A 497 21.90 -7.89 33.07
CA SER A 497 21.89 -7.55 34.51
C SER A 497 22.10 -8.74 35.46
N GLN A 498 22.55 -9.90 34.96
CA GLN A 498 23.04 -11.01 35.78
C GLN A 498 24.43 -11.45 35.33
N ASP A 499 25.44 -10.62 35.61
CA ASP A 499 26.82 -11.03 35.89
C ASP A 499 27.61 -9.76 36.26
N SER A 500 27.63 -9.44 37.56
CA SER A 500 28.53 -8.48 38.21
C SER A 500 28.64 -8.82 39.68
#